data_AF-A0A7G5YXA8-F1
#
_entry.id   AF-A0A7G5YXA8-F1
#
_cell.length_a   1.000
_cell.length_b   1.000
_cell.length_c   1.000
_cell.angle_alpha   90.00
_cell.angle_beta   90.00
_cell.angle_gamma   90.00
#
_symmetry.space_group_name_H-M   'P 1'
#
loop_
_entity.id
_entity.type
_entity.pdbx_description
1 polymer ?
#
loop_
_entity_poly.entity_id
_entity_poly.type
_entity_poly.pdbx_seq_one_letter_code
_entity_poly.pdbx_strand_id
1 'polypeptide(L)'
;MNERVASATAMPRTGVPTRASALVFSAKAMLLRGGRLLRDIALDSAPRRLARSVILRDAPVIASIRSPLWATAGGAKDHALNAGKIQNLRAALRGIDGIEVGAGEIFSFWRHVGRPTRRRGFVAGRELREGCMIATVGGGLCQLSNALYEAGLDAGLEIVERHAHTRIVPGSRAAEGRDATVFWNYLDLRLRAEQAFRIEARLTADTLELDIRSHAGPTQAPEIDAFAGFAAHDCLSCGQISCHRHNPDRARTAMTPIAWLVDAPSAEFAVLYRDEAGPDDLLLLPTRRFGAGAQGWPLIGCERTADLTALRRSAALRLRNSTTPIAALMLAADARIAAAHARNLSPAHTHLVIAQTLLPHLWRSGVLQGRRFEVLLDRLPMHVLQAMLDAAHARHPESPTLGDFRAPELFVAAETAALAAADRLITPHRAVAEHFPGRVDLLDWAPATPLPARRGGRVLLFAGPAVARKGVHATRDAITGLDIELLIERGAEEEPGFWRDLNVRRLGVAEKPPQLAAVVLPALVEHHPRTLLRALAAEVPVIATAACGLPVQPGLTLVEPDDPDQLRAALLDAL
;
A
#
# COMPACT_ATOMS: atom_id res chain seq x y z
N MET A 1 -12.94 -21.76 56.83
CA MET A 1 -12.13 -21.60 55.59
C MET A 1 -11.86 -22.99 55.05
N ASN A 2 -12.81 -23.60 54.31
CA ASN A 2 -12.60 -24.77 53.41
C ASN A 2 -13.86 -25.31 52.68
N GLU A 3 -15.07 -24.74 52.86
CA GLU A 3 -16.26 -25.17 52.08
C GLU A 3 -16.86 -24.10 51.16
N ARG A 4 -16.35 -22.86 51.17
CA ARG A 4 -16.84 -21.78 50.29
C ARG A 4 -16.02 -21.58 49.00
N VAL A 5 -14.95 -22.36 48.80
CA VAL A 5 -14.14 -22.32 47.56
C VAL A 5 -14.60 -23.37 46.54
N ALA A 6 -15.39 -24.37 46.95
CA ALA A 6 -15.85 -25.46 46.07
C ALA A 6 -17.08 -25.12 45.20
N SER A 7 -17.74 -23.97 45.41
CA SER A 7 -18.96 -23.59 44.67
C SER A 7 -18.73 -22.59 43.53
N ALA A 8 -17.49 -22.13 43.29
CA ALA A 8 -17.17 -21.20 42.21
C ALA A 8 -16.87 -21.89 40.85
N THR A 9 -16.88 -23.22 40.81
CA THR A 9 -16.63 -24.04 39.61
C THR A 9 -17.89 -24.70 39.03
N ALA A 10 -19.06 -24.53 39.65
CA ALA A 10 -20.32 -25.07 39.14
C ALA A 10 -20.92 -24.15 38.07
N MET A 11 -20.67 -24.52 36.82
CA MET A 11 -21.09 -23.84 35.60
C MET A 11 -22.61 -23.69 35.47
N PRO A 12 -23.16 -22.54 35.01
CA PRO A 12 -24.48 -22.55 34.41
C PRO A 12 -24.42 -23.39 33.14
N ARG A 13 -25.15 -24.52 33.10
CA ARG A 13 -25.35 -25.34 31.90
C ARG A 13 -26.13 -24.52 30.87
N THR A 14 -25.47 -23.65 30.11
CA THR A 14 -26.10 -23.06 28.93
C THR A 14 -26.22 -24.17 27.89
N GLY A 15 -27.44 -24.63 27.63
CA GLY A 15 -27.71 -25.68 26.65
C GLY A 15 -27.12 -25.35 25.27
N VAL A 16 -26.82 -26.38 24.48
CA VAL A 16 -26.29 -26.22 23.12
C VAL A 16 -27.21 -25.29 22.35
N PRO A 17 -26.71 -24.18 21.75
CA PRO A 17 -27.54 -23.27 20.98
C PRO A 17 -28.34 -24.03 19.92
N THR A 18 -29.61 -23.69 19.74
CA THR A 18 -30.52 -24.30 18.75
C THR A 18 -30.95 -23.29 17.68
N ARG A 19 -31.45 -23.75 16.54
CA ARG A 19 -32.02 -22.85 15.51
C ARG A 19 -33.19 -22.01 16.06
N ALA A 20 -34.00 -22.57 16.95
CA ALA A 20 -35.07 -21.85 17.63
C ALA A 20 -34.52 -20.70 18.50
N SER A 21 -33.45 -20.94 19.27
CA SER A 21 -32.79 -19.89 20.06
C SER A 21 -32.22 -18.76 19.18
N ALA A 22 -31.72 -19.10 17.98
CA ALA A 22 -31.24 -18.11 17.02
C ALA A 22 -32.37 -17.26 16.41
N LEU A 23 -33.55 -17.86 16.17
CA LEU A 23 -34.74 -17.14 15.70
C LEU A 23 -35.24 -16.16 16.78
N VAL A 24 -35.35 -16.64 18.03
CA VAL A 24 -35.76 -15.80 19.17
C VAL A 24 -34.81 -14.63 19.36
N PHE A 25 -33.49 -14.86 19.28
CA PHE A 25 -32.50 -13.78 19.32
C PHE A 25 -32.73 -12.77 18.18
N SER A 26 -32.98 -13.25 16.96
CA SER A 26 -33.14 -12.39 15.79
C SER A 26 -34.39 -11.52 15.89
N ALA A 27 -35.50 -12.07 16.42
CA ALA A 27 -36.72 -11.34 16.70
C ALA A 27 -36.49 -10.27 17.79
N LYS A 28 -35.85 -10.63 18.90
CA LYS A 28 -35.48 -9.67 19.96
C LYS A 28 -34.62 -8.53 19.42
N ALA A 29 -33.58 -8.85 18.64
CA ALA A 29 -32.72 -7.85 18.03
C ALA A 29 -33.47 -6.95 17.04
N MET A 30 -34.49 -7.46 16.34
CA MET A 30 -35.34 -6.65 15.46
C MET A 30 -36.18 -5.65 16.27
N LEU A 31 -36.83 -6.10 17.34
CA LEU A 31 -37.62 -5.24 18.22
C LEU A 31 -36.76 -4.15 18.87
N LEU A 32 -35.57 -4.52 19.37
CA LEU A 32 -34.63 -3.56 19.97
C LEU A 32 -34.15 -2.50 18.98
N ARG A 33 -33.90 -2.89 17.71
CA ARG A 33 -33.58 -1.93 16.64
C ARG A 33 -34.75 -1.00 16.32
N GLY A 34 -35.97 -1.52 16.26
CA GLY A 34 -37.18 -0.71 16.06
C GLY A 34 -37.38 0.28 17.19
N GLY A 35 -37.28 -0.18 18.44
CA GLY A 35 -37.35 0.69 19.62
C GLY A 35 -36.25 1.75 19.66
N ARG A 36 -35.03 1.42 19.23
CA ARG A 36 -33.94 2.40 19.10
C ARG A 36 -34.25 3.47 18.05
N LEU A 37 -34.73 3.06 16.88
CA LEU A 37 -35.11 4.01 15.82
C LEU A 37 -36.18 4.99 16.30
N LEU A 38 -37.22 4.49 16.99
CA LEU A 38 -38.28 5.33 17.55
C LEU A 38 -37.74 6.32 18.59
N ARG A 39 -36.83 5.89 19.48
CA ARG A 39 -36.19 6.78 20.47
C ARG A 39 -35.33 7.86 19.80
N ASP A 40 -34.52 7.48 18.83
CA ASP A 40 -33.64 8.42 18.12
C ASP A 40 -34.47 9.48 17.35
N ILE A 41 -35.65 9.10 16.82
CA ILE A 41 -36.61 10.05 16.19
C ILE A 41 -37.29 10.93 17.25
N ALA A 42 -37.79 10.33 18.33
CA ALA A 42 -38.58 11.04 19.33
C ALA A 42 -37.77 12.08 20.12
N LEU A 43 -36.47 11.85 20.30
CA LEU A 43 -35.61 12.73 21.09
C LEU A 43 -34.93 13.84 20.27
N ASP A 44 -35.13 13.90 18.93
CA ASP A 44 -34.33 14.71 17.98
C ASP A 44 -32.80 14.65 18.26
N SER A 45 -32.38 13.53 18.85
CA SER A 45 -31.04 13.29 19.39
C SER A 45 -30.29 12.28 18.53
N ALA A 46 -30.77 12.03 17.31
CA ALA A 46 -30.15 11.11 16.38
C ALA A 46 -28.73 11.62 16.04
N PRO A 47 -27.67 10.88 16.35
CA PRO A 47 -26.31 11.31 16.05
C PRO A 47 -26.19 11.59 14.55
N ARG A 48 -25.69 12.77 14.22
CA ARG A 48 -25.43 13.15 12.83
C ARG A 48 -24.15 12.46 12.36
N ARG A 49 -24.04 12.26 11.04
CA ARG A 49 -22.79 11.76 10.48
C ARG A 49 -21.86 12.95 10.37
N LEU A 50 -20.73 12.89 11.07
CA LEU A 50 -19.78 13.99 11.13
C LEU A 50 -18.86 13.93 9.90
N ALA A 51 -18.36 15.08 9.50
CA ALA A 51 -17.49 15.20 8.34
C ALA A 51 -16.04 14.87 8.72
N ARG A 52 -15.25 14.43 7.74
CA ARG A 52 -13.80 14.48 7.85
C ARG A 52 -13.37 15.93 7.69
N SER A 53 -12.46 16.36 8.56
CA SER A 53 -11.90 17.70 8.55
C SER A 53 -10.38 17.62 8.76
N VAL A 54 -9.71 18.76 8.72
CA VAL A 54 -8.26 18.88 8.92
C VAL A 54 -7.92 19.96 9.95
N ILE A 55 -8.92 20.59 10.56
CA ILE A 55 -8.75 21.73 11.48
C ILE A 55 -7.97 21.31 12.72
N LEU A 56 -8.23 20.10 13.24
CA LEU A 56 -7.59 19.55 14.43
C LEU A 56 -6.47 18.56 14.09
N ARG A 57 -6.02 18.50 12.83
CA ARG A 57 -4.95 17.57 12.41
C ARG A 57 -3.65 17.81 13.19
N ASP A 58 -3.30 19.08 13.39
CA ASP A 58 -2.06 19.49 14.04
C ASP A 58 -2.23 19.78 15.55
N ALA A 59 -3.43 19.56 16.09
CA ALA A 59 -3.69 19.66 17.52
C ALA A 59 -2.91 18.58 18.30
N PRO A 60 -2.55 18.81 19.58
CA PRO A 60 -1.79 17.84 20.35
C PRO A 60 -2.59 16.55 20.58
N VAL A 61 -1.88 15.43 20.64
CA VAL A 61 -2.44 14.13 21.00
C VAL A 61 -2.67 14.11 22.51
N ILE A 62 -3.90 13.89 22.94
CA ILE A 62 -4.32 13.87 24.35
C ILE A 62 -4.59 12.46 24.88
N ALA A 63 -4.78 11.48 23.99
CA ALA A 63 -4.83 10.06 24.32
C ALA A 63 -4.34 9.21 23.15
N SER A 64 -3.68 8.09 23.45
CA SER A 64 -3.17 7.15 22.45
C SER A 64 -3.36 5.71 22.93
N ILE A 65 -3.99 4.89 22.09
CA ILE A 65 -4.23 3.47 22.35
C ILE A 65 -3.58 2.63 21.27
N ARG A 66 -2.84 1.60 21.70
CA ARG A 66 -2.26 0.59 20.80
C ARG A 66 -2.74 -0.79 21.22
N SER A 67 -3.32 -1.52 20.28
CA SER A 67 -3.91 -2.84 20.51
C SER A 67 -3.39 -3.85 19.49
N PRO A 68 -2.81 -4.99 19.91
CA PRO A 68 -2.35 -6.03 18.99
C PRO A 68 -3.46 -6.58 18.08
N LEU A 69 -3.17 -6.75 16.79
CA LEU A 69 -4.09 -7.30 15.79
C LEU A 69 -4.10 -8.82 15.79
N TRP A 70 -2.94 -9.43 15.99
CA TRP A 70 -2.76 -10.87 15.95
C TRP A 70 -2.77 -11.44 17.36
N ALA A 71 -3.49 -12.55 17.55
CA ALA A 71 -3.41 -13.34 18.77
C ALA A 71 -2.36 -14.44 18.57
N THR A 72 -1.55 -14.72 19.59
CA THR A 72 -0.38 -15.60 19.51
C THR A 72 -0.71 -17.10 19.51
N ALA A 73 -1.97 -17.48 19.74
CA ALA A 73 -2.37 -18.88 19.92
C ALA A 73 -3.61 -19.24 19.08
N GLY A 74 -3.42 -20.07 18.06
CA GLY A 74 -4.52 -20.63 17.26
C GLY A 74 -4.04 -21.36 16.00
N GLY A 75 -4.80 -22.36 15.53
CA GLY A 75 -4.53 -23.07 14.26
C GLY A 75 -4.95 -22.27 13.02
N ALA A 76 -4.82 -22.85 11.83
CA ALA A 76 -5.07 -22.19 10.53
C ALA A 76 -6.42 -21.46 10.41
N LYS A 77 -7.48 -21.99 11.03
CA LYS A 77 -8.81 -21.35 11.05
C LYS A 77 -8.87 -20.10 11.92
N ASP A 78 -8.20 -20.09 13.07
CA ASP A 78 -8.16 -18.89 13.92
C ASP A 78 -7.38 -17.79 13.19
N HIS A 79 -6.28 -18.14 12.51
CA HIS A 79 -5.56 -17.22 11.65
C HIS A 79 -6.48 -16.60 10.57
N ALA A 80 -7.25 -17.42 9.84
CA ALA A 80 -8.17 -16.93 8.81
C ALA A 80 -9.27 -16.01 9.37
N LEU A 81 -9.80 -16.30 10.57
CA LEU A 81 -10.80 -15.46 11.22
C LEU A 81 -10.21 -14.16 11.79
N ASN A 82 -8.95 -14.18 12.24
CA ASN A 82 -8.21 -12.98 12.63
C ASN A 82 -7.91 -12.09 11.42
N ALA A 83 -7.49 -12.67 10.30
CA ALA A 83 -7.34 -11.93 9.04
C ALA A 83 -8.67 -11.31 8.59
N GLY A 84 -9.78 -12.04 8.75
CA GLY A 84 -11.13 -11.53 8.55
C GLY A 84 -11.51 -10.38 9.48
N LYS A 85 -11.14 -10.46 10.77
CA LYS A 85 -11.27 -9.35 11.74
C LYS A 85 -10.51 -8.12 11.25
N ILE A 86 -9.25 -8.26 10.84
CA ILE A 86 -8.43 -7.14 10.37
C ILE A 86 -9.05 -6.47 9.14
N GLN A 87 -9.58 -7.25 8.20
CA GLN A 87 -10.36 -6.72 7.07
C GLN A 87 -11.59 -5.93 7.52
N ASN A 88 -12.31 -6.40 8.56
CA ASN A 88 -13.47 -5.69 9.11
C ASN A 88 -13.08 -4.37 9.81
N LEU A 89 -11.97 -4.38 10.57
CA LEU A 89 -11.40 -3.17 11.18
C LEU A 89 -11.02 -2.17 10.10
N ARG A 90 -10.28 -2.60 9.07
CA ARG A 90 -9.92 -1.79 7.89
C ARG A 90 -11.16 -1.17 7.23
N ALA A 91 -12.24 -1.93 7.08
CA ALA A 91 -13.49 -1.43 6.52
C ALA A 91 -14.18 -0.41 7.43
N ALA A 92 -14.16 -0.61 8.75
CA ALA A 92 -14.73 0.30 9.73
C ALA A 92 -13.95 1.63 9.84
N LEU A 93 -12.61 1.57 9.80
CA LEU A 93 -11.74 2.75 9.86
C LEU A 93 -12.00 3.73 8.71
N ARG A 94 -12.45 3.25 7.54
CA ARG A 94 -12.89 4.14 6.43
C ARG A 94 -14.02 5.09 6.83
N GLY A 95 -14.77 4.76 7.88
CA GLY A 95 -15.82 5.59 8.43
C GLY A 95 -15.43 6.36 9.68
N ILE A 96 -14.29 6.07 10.33
CA ILE A 96 -13.89 6.63 11.64
C ILE A 96 -12.65 7.53 11.54
N ASP A 97 -11.65 7.11 10.77
CA ASP A 97 -10.38 7.80 10.69
C ASP A 97 -10.54 9.21 10.09
N GLY A 98 -9.96 10.19 10.79
CA GLY A 98 -9.92 11.60 10.45
C GLY A 98 -11.22 12.37 10.70
N ILE A 99 -12.12 11.83 11.52
CA ILE A 99 -13.32 12.54 11.96
C ILE A 99 -12.96 13.60 12.99
N GLU A 100 -13.58 14.77 12.87
CA GLU A 100 -13.60 15.80 13.91
C GLU A 100 -15.02 15.93 14.46
N VAL A 101 -15.10 15.98 15.78
CA VAL A 101 -16.34 16.08 16.55
C VAL A 101 -16.32 17.45 17.21
N GLY A 102 -17.31 18.29 16.90
CA GLY A 102 -17.41 19.62 17.49
C GLY A 102 -17.70 19.58 18.99
N ALA A 103 -17.45 20.72 19.65
CA ALA A 103 -17.84 20.94 21.04
C ALA A 103 -19.33 20.63 21.26
N GLY A 104 -19.64 19.78 22.23
CA GLY A 104 -21.00 19.34 22.56
C GLY A 104 -21.63 18.35 21.57
N GLU A 105 -21.00 18.05 20.43
CA GLU A 105 -21.50 17.05 19.48
C GLU A 105 -21.26 15.62 19.97
N ILE A 106 -22.13 14.71 19.53
CA ILE A 106 -22.06 13.29 19.90
C ILE A 106 -21.46 12.49 18.76
N PHE A 107 -20.29 11.89 19.00
CA PHE A 107 -19.78 10.80 18.20
C PHE A 107 -20.63 9.54 18.45
N SER A 108 -20.98 8.82 17.39
CA SER A 108 -21.63 7.50 17.45
C SER A 108 -20.88 6.50 16.58
N PHE A 109 -20.50 5.37 17.16
CA PHE A 109 -19.78 4.31 16.45
C PHE A 109 -20.58 3.82 15.25
N TRP A 110 -21.84 3.42 15.45
CA TRP A 110 -22.66 2.88 14.37
C TRP A 110 -23.10 3.92 13.34
N ARG A 111 -23.21 5.19 13.71
CA ARG A 111 -23.47 6.25 12.72
C ARG A 111 -22.34 6.36 11.68
N HIS A 112 -21.11 6.11 12.11
CA HIS A 112 -19.91 6.23 11.28
C HIS A 112 -19.57 4.92 10.56
N VAL A 113 -19.62 3.78 11.26
CA VAL A 113 -19.35 2.47 10.66
C VAL A 113 -20.52 2.00 9.79
N GLY A 114 -21.76 2.22 10.22
CA GLY A 114 -22.98 1.72 9.58
C GLY A 114 -23.13 0.19 9.65
N ARG A 115 -24.18 -0.36 9.01
CA ARG A 115 -24.42 -1.82 8.97
C ARG A 115 -23.23 -2.59 8.35
N PRO A 116 -22.60 -3.54 9.07
CA PRO A 116 -21.55 -4.36 8.49
C PRO A 116 -22.18 -5.37 7.51
N THR A 117 -21.89 -5.21 6.22
CA THR A 117 -22.38 -6.11 5.16
C THR A 117 -21.28 -6.48 4.18
N ARG A 118 -21.41 -7.63 3.52
CA ARG A 118 -20.45 -8.06 2.47
C ARG A 118 -20.30 -7.05 1.34
N ARG A 119 -21.41 -6.41 0.92
CA ARG A 119 -21.41 -5.34 -0.08
C ARG A 119 -20.54 -4.14 0.32
N ARG A 120 -20.42 -3.86 1.62
CA ARG A 120 -19.59 -2.78 2.17
C ARG A 120 -18.15 -3.22 2.48
N GLY A 121 -17.77 -4.45 2.10
CA GLY A 121 -16.41 -4.99 2.26
C GLY A 121 -16.16 -5.72 3.58
N PHE A 122 -17.19 -5.94 4.41
CA PHE A 122 -17.08 -6.73 5.63
C PHE A 122 -17.12 -8.23 5.31
N VAL A 123 -16.33 -9.01 6.04
CA VAL A 123 -16.14 -10.45 5.85
C VAL A 123 -16.41 -11.19 7.15
N ALA A 124 -16.46 -12.52 7.07
CA ALA A 124 -16.51 -13.34 8.28
C ALA A 124 -15.21 -13.14 9.07
N GLY A 125 -15.34 -12.61 10.28
CA GLY A 125 -14.27 -12.44 11.25
C GLY A 125 -14.65 -13.07 12.58
N ARG A 126 -13.69 -13.11 13.49
CA ARG A 126 -13.83 -13.66 14.84
C ARG A 126 -14.75 -12.78 15.71
N GLU A 127 -15.86 -13.31 16.24
CA GLU A 127 -16.77 -12.63 17.18
C GLU A 127 -17.01 -13.48 18.43
N LEU A 128 -16.90 -12.88 19.62
CA LEU A 128 -17.32 -13.51 20.88
C LEU A 128 -18.80 -13.23 21.11
N ARG A 129 -19.65 -14.25 21.03
CA ARG A 129 -21.10 -14.12 21.20
C ARG A 129 -21.63 -15.17 22.13
N GLU A 130 -22.31 -14.74 23.20
CA GLU A 130 -22.82 -15.63 24.25
C GLU A 130 -21.71 -16.58 24.73
N GLY A 131 -20.50 -16.03 24.88
CA GLY A 131 -19.22 -16.71 25.18
C GLY A 131 -18.89 -17.91 24.31
N CYS A 132 -19.24 -17.83 23.03
CA CYS A 132 -18.73 -18.68 21.99
C CYS A 132 -17.96 -17.82 20.99
N MET A 133 -16.78 -18.26 20.56
CA MET A 133 -16.11 -17.67 19.41
C MET A 133 -16.78 -18.19 18.13
N ILE A 134 -17.40 -17.31 17.34
CA ILE A 134 -18.08 -17.67 16.10
C ILE A 134 -17.58 -16.82 14.93
N ALA A 135 -17.75 -17.33 13.71
CA ALA A 135 -17.46 -16.60 12.49
C ALA A 135 -18.69 -15.76 12.09
N THR A 136 -18.57 -14.43 12.11
CA THR A 136 -19.67 -13.52 11.75
C THR A 136 -19.20 -12.42 10.81
N VAL A 137 -20.09 -11.98 9.91
CA VAL A 137 -19.82 -10.81 9.06
C VAL A 137 -19.71 -9.55 9.93
N GLY A 138 -18.56 -8.88 9.89
CA GLY A 138 -18.26 -7.78 10.80
C GLY A 138 -17.76 -8.23 12.18
N GLY A 139 -17.40 -9.51 12.34
CA GLY A 139 -16.78 -9.99 13.58
C GLY A 139 -15.47 -9.26 13.87
N GLY A 140 -15.28 -8.94 15.16
CA GLY A 140 -14.05 -8.34 15.69
C GLY A 140 -14.09 -6.80 15.79
N LEU A 141 -15.20 -6.17 15.44
CA LEU A 141 -15.39 -4.72 15.60
C LEU A 141 -15.36 -4.26 17.07
N CYS A 142 -15.63 -5.14 18.03
CA CYS A 142 -15.50 -4.82 19.45
C CYS A 142 -14.08 -4.38 19.85
N GLN A 143 -13.05 -4.83 19.12
CA GLN A 143 -11.68 -4.37 19.37
C GLN A 143 -11.55 -2.86 19.13
N LEU A 144 -12.21 -2.34 18.09
CA LEU A 144 -12.19 -0.92 17.77
C LEU A 144 -13.04 -0.10 18.75
N SER A 145 -14.22 -0.59 19.14
CA SER A 145 -15.04 0.11 20.13
C SER A 145 -14.38 0.13 21.50
N ASN A 146 -13.70 -0.95 21.93
CA ASN A 146 -12.89 -0.94 23.15
C ASN A 146 -11.78 0.12 23.07
N ALA A 147 -11.03 0.15 21.96
CA ALA A 147 -9.96 1.15 21.78
C ALA A 147 -10.48 2.60 21.79
N LEU A 148 -11.61 2.87 21.13
CA LEU A 148 -12.27 4.18 21.16
C LEU A 148 -12.74 4.55 22.56
N TYR A 149 -13.29 3.60 23.31
CA TYR A 149 -13.74 3.81 24.67
C TYR A 149 -12.57 4.13 25.60
N GLU A 150 -11.50 3.32 25.55
CA GLU A 150 -10.28 3.53 26.33
C GLU A 150 -9.67 4.90 26.04
N ALA A 151 -9.51 5.24 24.76
CA ALA A 151 -8.97 6.54 24.37
C ALA A 151 -9.88 7.68 24.83
N GLY A 152 -11.20 7.51 24.76
CA GLY A 152 -12.16 8.49 25.23
C GLY A 152 -12.05 8.73 26.73
N LEU A 153 -11.86 7.68 27.53
CA LEU A 153 -11.62 7.80 28.97
C LEU A 153 -10.31 8.53 29.27
N ASP A 154 -9.22 8.14 28.61
CA ASP A 154 -7.89 8.73 28.81
C ASP A 154 -7.87 10.21 28.38
N ALA A 155 -8.66 10.56 27.36
CA ALA A 155 -8.86 11.93 26.89
C ALA A 155 -9.86 12.74 27.74
N GLY A 156 -10.50 12.15 28.75
CA GLY A 156 -11.51 12.81 29.58
C GLY A 156 -12.80 13.15 28.82
N LEU A 157 -13.14 12.39 27.76
CA LEU A 157 -14.40 12.54 27.03
C LEU A 157 -15.56 11.97 27.86
N GLU A 158 -16.73 12.58 27.73
CA GLU A 158 -17.96 12.07 28.30
C GLU A 158 -18.45 10.82 27.56
N ILE A 159 -18.77 9.78 28.33
CA ILE A 159 -19.30 8.51 27.83
C ILE A 159 -20.84 8.57 27.82
N VAL A 160 -21.40 9.04 26.71
CA VAL A 160 -22.86 9.21 26.53
C VAL A 160 -23.59 7.86 26.46
N GLU A 161 -22.96 6.85 25.85
CA GLU A 161 -23.50 5.49 25.78
C GLU A 161 -22.36 4.47 25.77
N ARG A 162 -22.42 3.49 26.68
CA ARG A 162 -21.53 2.34 26.73
C ARG A 162 -22.28 1.12 27.23
N HIS A 163 -21.97 -0.03 26.65
CA HIS A 163 -22.50 -1.33 27.06
C HIS A 163 -21.33 -2.28 27.35
N ALA A 164 -21.38 -3.00 28.47
CA ALA A 164 -20.36 -4.00 28.81
C ALA A 164 -20.64 -5.33 28.10
N HIS A 165 -19.59 -6.12 27.84
CA HIS A 165 -19.75 -7.51 27.43
C HIS A 165 -20.36 -8.32 28.59
N THR A 166 -21.32 -9.19 28.28
CA THR A 166 -21.97 -10.04 29.27
C THR A 166 -21.07 -11.17 29.80
N ARG A 167 -19.90 -11.40 29.18
CA ARG A 167 -18.91 -12.39 29.61
C ARG A 167 -17.52 -11.79 29.55
N ILE A 168 -16.72 -12.10 30.56
CA ILE A 168 -15.38 -11.56 30.74
C ILE A 168 -14.37 -12.68 30.47
N VAL A 169 -13.39 -12.40 29.62
CA VAL A 169 -12.23 -13.29 29.47
C VAL A 169 -11.16 -12.85 30.47
N PRO A 170 -10.56 -13.76 31.26
CA PRO A 170 -9.44 -13.39 32.13
C PRO A 170 -8.32 -12.68 31.36
N GLY A 171 -7.83 -11.56 31.89
CA GLY A 171 -6.82 -10.73 31.22
C GLY A 171 -7.33 -9.90 30.03
N SER A 172 -8.65 -9.86 29.80
CA SER A 172 -9.24 -8.96 28.80
C SER A 172 -9.58 -7.59 29.39
N ARG A 173 -9.74 -6.59 28.53
CA ARG A 173 -10.23 -5.25 28.88
C ARG A 173 -11.55 -5.25 29.64
N ALA A 174 -12.39 -6.25 29.40
CA ALA A 174 -13.64 -6.41 30.16
C ALA A 174 -13.39 -6.72 31.63
N ALA A 175 -12.30 -7.43 31.97
CA ALA A 175 -11.90 -7.70 33.34
C ALA A 175 -11.43 -6.43 34.07
N GLU A 176 -10.96 -5.44 33.32
CA GLU A 176 -10.57 -4.11 33.82
C GLU A 176 -11.76 -3.14 33.88
N GLY A 177 -12.96 -3.56 33.45
CA GLY A 177 -14.11 -2.66 33.28
C GLY A 177 -13.99 -1.70 32.09
N ARG A 178 -12.93 -1.83 31.27
CA ARG A 178 -12.57 -0.93 30.17
C ARG A 178 -13.05 -1.43 28.80
N ASP A 179 -14.15 -2.16 28.76
CA ASP A 179 -14.72 -2.68 27.51
C ASP A 179 -16.00 -1.95 27.07
N ALA A 180 -16.20 -1.88 25.76
CA ALA A 180 -17.40 -1.36 25.11
C ALA A 180 -17.85 -2.33 24.02
N THR A 181 -18.94 -3.05 24.27
CA THR A 181 -19.57 -3.93 23.28
C THR A 181 -20.49 -3.13 22.35
N VAL A 182 -20.51 -3.52 21.07
CA VAL A 182 -21.34 -2.87 20.04
C VAL A 182 -22.10 -3.92 19.24
N PHE A 183 -23.38 -3.63 18.96
CA PHE A 183 -24.23 -4.49 18.14
C PHE A 183 -25.16 -3.67 17.26
N TRP A 184 -25.06 -3.88 15.94
CA TRP A 184 -25.84 -3.13 14.96
C TRP A 184 -27.36 -3.40 15.09
N ASN A 185 -28.23 -2.40 15.28
CA ASN A 185 -28.03 -0.99 15.62
C ASN A 185 -28.83 -0.69 16.90
N TYR A 186 -28.50 -1.37 17.99
CA TYR A 186 -29.17 -1.18 19.28
C TYR A 186 -28.23 -1.12 20.49
N LEU A 187 -26.98 -1.57 20.37
CA LEU A 187 -25.90 -1.27 21.32
C LEU A 187 -24.84 -0.45 20.59
N ASP A 188 -24.64 0.78 21.02
CA ASP A 188 -23.72 1.75 20.41
C ASP A 188 -22.65 2.20 21.42
N LEU A 189 -21.57 2.78 20.91
CA LEU A 189 -20.64 3.57 21.72
C LEU A 189 -20.81 5.03 21.31
N ARG A 190 -21.20 5.87 22.27
CA ARG A 190 -21.35 7.31 22.05
C ARG A 190 -20.46 8.11 22.98
N LEU A 191 -19.73 9.07 22.40
CA LEU A 191 -18.76 9.92 23.10
C LEU A 191 -19.11 11.39 22.83
N ARG A 192 -18.90 12.26 23.82
CA ARG A 192 -19.07 13.72 23.71
C ARG A 192 -17.94 14.40 24.45
N ALA A 193 -17.63 15.64 24.08
CA ALA A 193 -16.74 16.48 24.87
C ALA A 193 -17.19 17.93 24.81
N GLU A 194 -16.82 18.70 25.83
CA GLU A 194 -17.06 20.15 25.84
C GLU A 194 -16.24 20.88 24.77
N GLN A 195 -15.13 20.29 24.35
CA GLN A 195 -14.24 20.84 23.32
C GLN A 195 -14.14 19.90 22.13
N ALA A 196 -13.88 20.49 20.96
CA ALA A 196 -13.80 19.73 19.73
C ALA A 196 -12.59 18.78 19.76
N PHE A 197 -12.77 17.56 19.27
CA PHE A 197 -11.72 16.55 19.22
C PHE A 197 -11.69 15.81 17.89
N ARG A 198 -10.53 15.23 17.57
CA ARG A 198 -10.29 14.46 16.36
C ARG A 198 -9.95 13.02 16.69
N ILE A 199 -10.47 12.08 15.92
CA ILE A 199 -10.13 10.66 16.00
C ILE A 199 -9.24 10.30 14.81
N GLU A 200 -8.02 9.84 15.09
CA GLU A 200 -7.11 9.27 14.09
C GLU A 200 -6.94 7.78 14.37
N ALA A 201 -7.19 6.94 13.36
CA ALA A 201 -7.17 5.49 13.56
C ALA A 201 -6.50 4.80 12.37
N ARG A 202 -5.48 3.99 12.65
CA ARG A 202 -4.72 3.25 11.64
C ARG A 202 -4.38 1.84 12.10
N LEU A 203 -4.08 0.98 11.14
CA LEU A 203 -3.61 -0.39 11.33
C LEU A 203 -2.20 -0.51 10.75
N THR A 204 -1.23 -0.82 11.58
CA THR A 204 0.04 -1.42 11.10
C THR A 204 -0.20 -2.90 10.80
N ALA A 205 0.83 -3.60 10.34
CA ALA A 205 0.79 -5.06 10.23
C ALA A 205 0.36 -5.74 11.55
N ASP A 206 0.73 -5.17 12.70
CA ASP A 206 0.64 -5.84 14.00
C ASP A 206 -0.29 -5.17 15.01
N THR A 207 -0.63 -3.89 14.82
CA THR A 207 -1.36 -3.10 15.83
C THR A 207 -2.46 -2.23 15.21
N LEU A 208 -3.61 -2.19 15.89
CA LEU A 208 -4.56 -1.08 15.79
C LEU A 208 -4.01 0.06 16.65
N GLU A 209 -3.82 1.22 16.05
CA GLU A 209 -3.39 2.44 16.72
C GLU A 209 -4.49 3.49 16.60
N LEU A 210 -4.79 4.16 17.72
CA LEU A 210 -5.82 5.17 17.80
C LEU A 210 -5.33 6.35 18.63
N ASP A 211 -5.37 7.54 18.05
CA ASP A 211 -5.02 8.79 18.72
C ASP A 211 -6.25 9.71 18.78
N ILE A 212 -6.42 10.39 19.91
CA ILE A 212 -7.37 11.49 20.07
C ILE A 212 -6.59 12.80 20.16
N ARG A 213 -6.92 13.76 19.30
CA ARG A 213 -6.33 15.11 19.31
C ARG A 213 -7.34 16.17 19.73
N SER A 214 -6.90 17.12 20.53
CA SER A 214 -7.69 18.28 20.97
C SER A 214 -6.77 19.37 21.49
N HIS A 215 -7.21 20.63 21.49
CA HIS A 215 -6.44 21.74 22.09
C HIS A 215 -6.56 21.79 23.62
N ALA A 216 -7.44 21.00 24.21
CA ALA A 216 -7.54 20.87 25.65
C ALA A 216 -7.18 19.47 26.12
N GLY A 217 -6.39 19.45 27.19
CA GLY A 217 -5.95 18.23 27.86
C GLY A 217 -7.05 17.60 28.72
N PRO A 218 -6.80 16.38 29.20
CA PRO A 218 -7.74 15.66 30.05
C PRO A 218 -8.00 16.44 31.34
N THR A 219 -9.27 16.63 31.70
CA THR A 219 -9.65 17.36 32.92
C THR A 219 -9.72 16.42 34.14
N GLN A 220 -10.18 15.18 33.97
CA GLN A 220 -10.03 14.05 34.90
C GLN A 220 -10.51 12.77 34.19
N ALA A 221 -9.83 11.64 34.34
CA ALA A 221 -10.35 10.36 33.85
C ALA A 221 -11.54 9.91 34.72
N PRO A 222 -12.67 9.47 34.15
CA PRO A 222 -13.79 8.96 34.94
C PRO A 222 -13.37 7.74 35.76
N GLU A 223 -13.74 7.70 37.05
CA GLU A 223 -13.65 6.45 37.83
C GLU A 223 -14.69 5.45 37.31
N ILE A 224 -14.27 4.20 37.11
CA ILE A 224 -15.13 3.13 36.60
C ILE A 224 -15.10 1.98 37.61
N ASP A 225 -16.27 1.58 38.08
CA ASP A 225 -16.43 0.38 38.87
C ASP A 225 -16.14 -0.87 38.03
N ALA A 226 -15.16 -1.66 38.45
CA ALA A 226 -14.85 -2.93 37.83
C ALA A 226 -16.02 -3.92 38.02
N PHE A 227 -16.55 -4.45 36.92
CA PHE A 227 -17.68 -5.37 36.97
C PHE A 227 -17.19 -6.83 37.08
N ALA A 228 -17.75 -7.61 38.00
CA ALA A 228 -17.50 -9.04 38.11
C ALA A 228 -18.32 -9.81 37.07
N GLY A 229 -17.69 -10.20 35.97
CA GLY A 229 -18.27 -11.08 34.96
C GLY A 229 -17.65 -12.48 34.97
N PHE A 230 -18.34 -13.43 34.38
CA PHE A 230 -17.93 -14.85 34.37
C PHE A 230 -16.96 -15.15 33.22
N ALA A 231 -16.01 -16.06 33.46
CA ALA A 231 -15.03 -16.53 32.47
C ALA A 231 -15.71 -17.07 31.19
N ALA A 232 -15.23 -16.67 30.01
CA ALA A 232 -15.72 -17.22 28.74
C ALA A 232 -15.00 -18.52 28.35
N HIS A 233 -15.75 -19.49 27.82
CA HIS A 233 -15.21 -20.69 27.18
C HIS A 233 -14.87 -20.41 25.71
N ASP A 234 -13.95 -21.20 25.14
CA ASP A 234 -13.65 -21.18 23.71
C ASP A 234 -14.30 -22.39 23.01
N CYS A 235 -14.80 -22.22 21.78
CA CYS A 235 -15.42 -23.28 20.98
C CYS A 235 -14.54 -23.81 19.82
N LEU A 236 -13.32 -23.30 19.67
CA LEU A 236 -12.29 -23.90 18.84
C LEU A 236 -11.62 -25.09 19.57
N SER A 237 -11.79 -25.19 20.90
CA SER A 237 -11.32 -26.29 21.75
C SER A 237 -12.43 -27.12 22.40
N CYS A 238 -13.71 -26.71 22.36
CA CYS A 238 -14.78 -27.40 23.11
C CYS A 238 -15.20 -28.78 22.56
N GLY A 239 -14.72 -29.18 21.37
CA GLY A 239 -14.99 -30.49 20.76
C GLY A 239 -16.45 -30.77 20.37
N GLN A 240 -17.38 -29.81 20.55
CA GLN A 240 -18.82 -30.00 20.30
C GLN A 240 -19.16 -29.88 18.80
N ILE A 241 -19.16 -31.01 18.10
CA ILE A 241 -19.47 -31.13 16.67
C ILE A 241 -20.97 -31.09 16.34
N SER A 242 -21.86 -31.34 17.31
CA SER A 242 -23.31 -31.38 17.13
C SER A 242 -24.00 -30.00 17.24
N CYS A 243 -23.24 -28.96 17.59
CA CYS A 243 -23.77 -27.60 17.68
C CYS A 243 -24.14 -27.05 16.30
N HIS A 244 -25.29 -26.40 16.13
CA HIS A 244 -25.64 -25.76 14.84
C HIS A 244 -24.70 -24.61 14.43
N ARG A 245 -23.92 -24.09 15.39
CA ARG A 245 -22.87 -23.09 15.18
C ARG A 245 -21.51 -23.74 14.88
N HIS A 246 -21.42 -25.08 14.93
CA HIS A 246 -20.22 -25.82 14.57
C HIS A 246 -19.90 -25.55 13.10
N ASN A 247 -18.70 -25.02 12.87
CA ASN A 247 -18.16 -24.81 11.54
C ASN A 247 -16.96 -25.75 11.40
N PRO A 248 -17.04 -26.85 10.62
CA PRO A 248 -15.97 -27.82 10.55
C PRO A 248 -14.67 -27.18 10.02
N ASP A 249 -13.53 -27.63 10.53
CA ASP A 249 -12.21 -27.16 10.09
C ASP A 249 -11.96 -27.61 8.66
N ARG A 250 -12.30 -26.74 7.71
CA ARG A 250 -12.04 -26.92 6.27
C ARG A 250 -10.81 -26.14 5.77
N ALA A 251 -10.16 -25.37 6.65
CA ALA A 251 -8.96 -24.63 6.31
C ALA A 251 -7.80 -25.63 6.12
N ARG A 252 -7.36 -25.81 4.88
CA ARG A 252 -6.43 -26.87 4.48
C ARG A 252 -4.96 -26.59 4.79
N THR A 253 -4.57 -25.33 5.02
CA THR A 253 -3.17 -24.95 5.25
C THR A 253 -3.05 -23.72 6.13
N ALA A 254 -1.99 -23.67 6.95
CA ALA A 254 -1.61 -22.52 7.77
C ALA A 254 -0.76 -21.48 7.01
N MET A 255 -0.43 -21.75 5.74
CA MET A 255 0.35 -20.85 4.90
C MET A 255 -0.47 -19.61 4.52
N THR A 256 0.12 -18.43 4.70
CA THR A 256 -0.43 -17.15 4.27
C THR A 256 0.06 -16.84 2.86
N PRO A 257 -0.79 -16.94 1.82
CA PRO A 257 -0.37 -16.69 0.45
C PRO A 257 0.02 -15.22 0.26
N ILE A 258 1.11 -14.99 -0.47
CA ILE A 258 1.59 -13.65 -0.84
C ILE A 258 0.81 -13.21 -2.09
N ALA A 259 0.40 -11.95 -2.13
CA ALA A 259 -0.13 -11.36 -3.35
C ALA A 259 0.88 -10.38 -3.97
N TRP A 260 1.26 -10.65 -5.21
CA TRP A 260 2.20 -9.87 -6.00
C TRP A 260 1.41 -8.92 -6.91
N LEU A 261 1.38 -7.64 -6.58
CA LEU A 261 0.71 -6.58 -7.32
C LEU A 261 1.74 -5.84 -8.15
N VAL A 262 1.93 -6.28 -9.38
CA VAL A 262 3.05 -5.84 -10.21
C VAL A 262 2.57 -5.20 -11.51
N ASP A 263 3.46 -4.52 -12.21
CA ASP A 263 3.21 -3.97 -13.55
C ASP A 263 4.06 -4.73 -14.59
N ALA A 264 4.57 -4.05 -15.62
CA ALA A 264 5.49 -4.64 -16.57
C ALA A 264 6.72 -5.25 -15.84
N PRO A 265 7.11 -6.50 -16.18
CA PRO A 265 8.26 -7.15 -15.56
C PRO A 265 9.56 -6.46 -15.97
N SER A 266 10.44 -6.22 -15.00
CA SER A 266 11.88 -6.22 -15.25
C SER A 266 12.40 -7.67 -15.20
N ALA A 267 13.53 -7.93 -15.84
CA ALA A 267 14.13 -9.26 -15.80
C ALA A 267 14.52 -9.65 -14.36
N GLU A 268 14.96 -8.66 -13.59
CA GLU A 268 15.39 -8.78 -12.20
C GLU A 268 14.23 -9.17 -11.29
N PHE A 269 13.09 -8.48 -11.39
CA PHE A 269 11.93 -8.81 -10.57
C PHE A 269 11.25 -10.11 -11.02
N ALA A 270 11.35 -10.47 -12.30
CA ALA A 270 10.88 -11.77 -12.78
C ALA A 270 11.72 -12.93 -12.24
N VAL A 271 13.04 -12.73 -12.03
CA VAL A 271 13.91 -13.70 -11.34
C VAL A 271 13.56 -13.75 -9.85
N LEU A 272 13.46 -12.61 -9.18
CA LEU A 272 13.04 -12.54 -7.77
C LEU A 272 11.72 -13.29 -7.52
N TYR A 273 10.70 -13.02 -8.32
CA TYR A 273 9.41 -13.72 -8.20
C TYR A 273 9.52 -15.22 -8.50
N ARG A 274 10.43 -15.62 -9.40
CA ARG A 274 10.66 -17.05 -9.64
C ARG A 274 11.20 -17.75 -8.40
N ASP A 275 12.10 -17.07 -7.71
CA ASP A 275 12.86 -17.66 -6.60
C ASP A 275 12.08 -17.61 -5.29
N GLU A 276 11.24 -16.59 -5.08
CA GLU A 276 10.51 -16.37 -3.82
C GLU A 276 9.02 -16.81 -3.85
N ALA A 277 8.37 -16.86 -5.02
CA ALA A 277 6.92 -17.12 -5.06
C ALA A 277 6.55 -18.59 -4.86
N GLY A 278 5.48 -18.83 -4.09
CA GLY A 278 4.90 -20.15 -3.86
C GLY A 278 3.74 -20.49 -4.80
N PRO A 279 3.32 -21.78 -4.87
CA PRO A 279 2.19 -22.21 -5.71
C PRO A 279 0.83 -21.68 -5.22
N ASP A 280 0.73 -21.31 -3.93
CA ASP A 280 -0.48 -20.74 -3.33
C ASP A 280 -0.56 -19.21 -3.50
N ASP A 281 0.50 -18.57 -4.00
CA ASP A 281 0.56 -17.12 -4.16
C ASP A 281 -0.33 -16.64 -5.32
N LEU A 282 -0.68 -15.35 -5.25
CA LEU A 282 -1.50 -14.68 -6.23
C LEU A 282 -0.70 -13.61 -6.98
N LEU A 283 -0.50 -13.83 -8.28
CA LEU A 283 0.07 -12.84 -9.18
C LEU A 283 -1.03 -11.97 -9.80
N LEU A 284 -0.94 -10.66 -9.61
CA LEU A 284 -1.86 -9.67 -10.15
C LEU A 284 -1.12 -8.80 -11.17
N LEU A 285 -1.58 -8.87 -12.42
CA LEU A 285 -0.93 -8.23 -13.57
C LEU A 285 -1.90 -7.32 -14.34
N PRO A 286 -1.41 -6.26 -15.00
CA PRO A 286 -2.26 -5.45 -15.86
C PRO A 286 -2.83 -6.27 -17.02
N THR A 287 -1.99 -7.04 -17.71
CA THR A 287 -2.41 -7.90 -18.84
C THR A 287 -1.35 -8.96 -19.18
N ARG A 288 -1.80 -10.12 -19.69
CA ARG A 288 -0.98 -11.16 -20.35
C ARG A 288 -1.04 -11.11 -21.88
N ARG A 289 -1.93 -10.28 -22.44
CA ARG A 289 -2.36 -10.41 -23.83
C ARG A 289 -1.62 -9.48 -24.78
N PHE A 290 -1.27 -8.28 -24.32
CA PHE A 290 -0.79 -7.22 -25.21
C PHE A 290 0.28 -6.34 -24.55
N GLY A 291 1.21 -5.83 -25.36
CA GLY A 291 2.27 -4.93 -24.93
C GLY A 291 3.51 -5.65 -24.40
N ALA A 292 4.61 -4.91 -24.24
CA ALA A 292 5.89 -5.46 -23.80
C ALA A 292 5.84 -6.11 -22.40
N GLY A 293 4.85 -5.74 -21.57
CA GLY A 293 4.64 -6.32 -20.24
C GLY A 293 3.79 -7.58 -20.18
N ALA A 294 3.27 -8.05 -21.33
CA ALA A 294 2.42 -9.24 -21.41
C ALA A 294 3.16 -10.55 -21.13
N GLN A 295 4.48 -10.55 -21.31
CA GLN A 295 5.36 -11.71 -21.24
C GLN A 295 6.59 -11.34 -20.42
N GLY A 296 6.85 -12.06 -19.34
CA GLY A 296 8.07 -11.87 -18.53
C GLY A 296 7.93 -12.37 -17.11
N TRP A 297 6.75 -12.24 -16.50
CA TRP A 297 6.46 -12.90 -15.23
C TRP A 297 6.21 -14.41 -15.45
N PRO A 298 6.96 -15.31 -14.76
CA PRO A 298 6.71 -16.75 -14.84
C PRO A 298 5.35 -17.10 -14.24
N LEU A 299 4.77 -18.23 -14.65
CA LEU A 299 3.51 -18.73 -14.09
C LEU A 299 3.84 -19.76 -13.01
N ILE A 300 3.61 -19.41 -11.74
CA ILE A 300 3.92 -20.24 -10.57
C ILE A 300 2.63 -20.54 -9.79
N GLY A 301 2.03 -19.49 -9.22
CA GLY A 301 0.76 -19.56 -8.51
C GLY A 301 -0.45 -19.17 -9.36
N CYS A 302 -1.53 -18.83 -8.67
CA CYS A 302 -2.74 -18.32 -9.29
C CYS A 302 -2.47 -16.93 -9.89
N GLU A 303 -3.07 -16.63 -11.05
CA GLU A 303 -2.93 -15.32 -11.68
C GLU A 303 -4.29 -14.67 -11.95
N ARG A 304 -4.36 -13.34 -11.84
CA ARG A 304 -5.46 -12.54 -12.38
C ARG A 304 -4.98 -11.29 -13.10
N THR A 305 -5.65 -10.98 -14.22
CA THR A 305 -5.33 -9.82 -15.04
C THR A 305 -6.35 -8.68 -14.91
N ALA A 306 -5.94 -7.47 -15.31
CA ALA A 306 -6.80 -6.30 -15.43
C ALA A 306 -6.91 -5.82 -16.89
N ASP A 307 -7.09 -6.75 -17.84
CA ASP A 307 -6.90 -6.53 -19.29
C ASP A 307 -7.61 -5.29 -19.83
N LEU A 308 -8.89 -5.08 -19.49
CA LEU A 308 -9.66 -3.91 -19.93
C LEU A 308 -9.07 -2.60 -19.41
N THR A 309 -8.51 -2.62 -18.20
CA THR A 309 -7.88 -1.45 -17.57
C THR A 309 -6.55 -1.15 -18.23
N ALA A 310 -5.75 -2.19 -18.52
CA ALA A 310 -4.50 -2.06 -19.27
C ALA A 310 -4.73 -1.56 -20.71
N LEU A 311 -5.77 -2.05 -21.39
CA LEU A 311 -6.15 -1.59 -22.73
C LEU A 311 -6.54 -0.11 -22.70
N ARG A 312 -7.34 0.32 -21.71
CA ARG A 312 -7.69 1.73 -21.52
C ARG A 312 -6.48 2.62 -21.25
N ARG A 313 -5.50 2.14 -20.46
CA ARG A 313 -4.21 2.81 -20.26
C ARG A 313 -3.50 3.03 -21.60
N SER A 314 -3.36 1.96 -22.38
CA SER A 314 -2.69 2.06 -23.70
C SER A 314 -3.42 2.99 -24.66
N ALA A 315 -4.77 2.95 -24.70
CA ALA A 315 -5.55 3.83 -25.56
C ALA A 315 -5.40 5.30 -25.14
N ALA A 316 -5.47 5.60 -23.84
CA ALA A 316 -5.34 6.96 -23.32
C ALA A 316 -3.95 7.57 -23.62
N LEU A 317 -2.88 6.78 -23.54
CA LEU A 317 -1.53 7.25 -23.87
C LEU A 317 -1.33 7.47 -25.38
N ARG A 318 -1.97 6.66 -26.24
CA ARG A 318 -1.88 6.79 -27.71
C ARG A 318 -2.76 7.90 -28.28
N LEU A 319 -3.96 8.11 -27.70
CA LEU A 319 -4.93 9.11 -28.15
C LEU A 319 -4.79 10.44 -27.40
N ARG A 320 -3.66 10.65 -26.71
CA ARG A 320 -3.38 11.84 -25.93
C ARG A 320 -3.32 13.07 -26.84
N ASN A 321 -4.02 14.14 -26.47
CA ASN A 321 -3.86 15.46 -27.08
C ASN A 321 -2.63 16.18 -26.51
N SER A 322 -2.10 17.17 -27.21
CA SER A 322 -0.90 17.91 -26.77
C SER A 322 -1.06 18.63 -25.42
N THR A 323 -2.28 18.90 -24.97
CA THR A 323 -2.59 19.68 -23.77
C THR A 323 -2.69 18.87 -22.48
N THR A 324 -2.89 17.55 -22.54
CA THR A 324 -3.01 16.73 -21.32
C THR A 324 -1.62 16.31 -20.81
N PRO A 325 -1.22 16.68 -19.58
CA PRO A 325 0.06 16.25 -19.02
C PRO A 325 0.15 14.71 -18.93
N ILE A 326 1.26 14.15 -19.41
CA ILE A 326 1.46 12.69 -19.45
C ILE A 326 1.41 12.08 -18.04
N ALA A 327 2.00 12.76 -17.06
CA ALA A 327 2.05 12.33 -15.67
C ALA A 327 0.64 12.13 -15.08
N ALA A 328 -0.29 13.05 -15.37
CA ALA A 328 -1.67 12.95 -14.93
C ALA A 328 -2.40 11.74 -15.53
N LEU A 329 -2.17 11.45 -16.82
CA LEU A 329 -2.73 10.27 -17.48
C LEU A 329 -2.18 8.96 -16.91
N MET A 330 -0.88 8.91 -16.64
CA MET A 330 -0.23 7.75 -16.03
C MET A 330 -0.77 7.50 -14.62
N LEU A 331 -0.78 8.51 -13.74
CA LEU A 331 -1.34 8.41 -12.39
C LEU A 331 -2.81 7.96 -12.41
N ALA A 332 -3.62 8.47 -13.35
CA ALA A 332 -5.01 8.04 -13.49
C ALA A 332 -5.12 6.59 -13.99
N ALA A 333 -4.21 6.12 -14.83
CA ALA A 333 -4.16 4.74 -15.28
C ALA A 333 -3.73 3.78 -14.18
N ASP A 334 -2.67 4.11 -13.46
CA ASP A 334 -2.12 3.32 -12.36
C ASP A 334 -3.13 3.21 -11.21
N ALA A 335 -3.88 4.29 -10.93
CA ALA A 335 -5.01 4.25 -9.98
C ALA A 335 -6.06 3.19 -10.34
N ARG A 336 -6.40 3.05 -11.62
CA ARG A 336 -7.39 2.06 -12.07
C ARG A 336 -6.85 0.64 -11.97
N ILE A 337 -5.57 0.44 -12.29
CA ILE A 337 -4.90 -0.87 -12.16
C ILE A 337 -4.83 -1.26 -10.69
N ALA A 338 -4.35 -0.37 -9.82
CA ALA A 338 -4.32 -0.56 -8.38
C ALA A 338 -5.70 -0.92 -7.81
N ALA A 339 -6.76 -0.23 -8.24
CA ALA A 339 -8.13 -0.54 -7.84
C ALA A 339 -8.59 -1.92 -8.36
N ALA A 340 -8.20 -2.32 -9.57
CA ALA A 340 -8.51 -3.64 -10.12
C ALA A 340 -7.78 -4.75 -9.35
N HIS A 341 -6.51 -4.56 -9.00
CA HIS A 341 -5.74 -5.50 -8.18
C HIS A 341 -6.32 -5.59 -6.76
N ALA A 342 -6.61 -4.46 -6.11
CA ALA A 342 -7.19 -4.43 -4.78
C ALA A 342 -8.51 -5.21 -4.66
N ARG A 343 -9.35 -5.24 -5.71
CA ARG A 343 -10.60 -6.03 -5.74
C ARG A 343 -10.39 -7.55 -5.73
N ASN A 344 -9.20 -8.01 -6.12
CA ASN A 344 -8.86 -9.43 -6.14
C ASN A 344 -8.20 -9.88 -4.83
N LEU A 345 -7.91 -8.96 -3.92
CA LEU A 345 -7.34 -9.31 -2.62
C LEU A 345 -8.38 -9.92 -1.69
N SER A 346 -7.99 -11.01 -1.03
CA SER A 346 -8.73 -11.63 0.05
C SER A 346 -8.22 -11.14 1.42
N PRO A 347 -8.92 -11.47 2.52
CA PRO A 347 -8.37 -11.28 3.86
C PRO A 347 -7.08 -12.08 4.09
N ALA A 348 -6.89 -13.22 3.41
CA ALA A 348 -5.74 -14.10 3.60
C ALA A 348 -4.42 -13.54 3.06
N HIS A 349 -4.44 -12.58 2.13
CA HIS A 349 -3.23 -11.95 1.58
C HIS A 349 -2.62 -10.93 2.55
N THR A 350 -2.28 -11.35 3.77
CA THR A 350 -1.76 -10.48 4.83
C THR A 350 -0.38 -9.90 4.50
N HIS A 351 0.31 -10.50 3.53
CA HIS A 351 1.57 -10.05 2.96
C HIS A 351 1.41 -9.73 1.46
N LEU A 352 1.93 -8.58 1.01
CA LEU A 352 1.88 -8.12 -0.37
C LEU A 352 3.28 -7.74 -0.89
N VAL A 353 3.55 -7.99 -2.16
CA VAL A 353 4.71 -7.41 -2.88
C VAL A 353 4.18 -6.47 -3.96
N ILE A 354 4.63 -5.23 -3.99
CA ILE A 354 3.97 -4.14 -4.72
C ILE A 354 4.95 -3.42 -5.65
N ALA A 355 4.59 -3.25 -6.92
CA ALA A 355 5.30 -2.33 -7.81
C ALA A 355 5.13 -0.88 -7.35
N GLN A 356 6.24 -0.13 -7.29
CA GLN A 356 6.28 1.26 -6.80
C GLN A 356 5.23 2.16 -7.47
N THR A 357 4.93 1.98 -8.75
CA THR A 357 3.93 2.76 -9.49
C THR A 357 2.51 2.67 -8.89
N LEU A 358 2.15 1.53 -8.31
CA LEU A 358 0.83 1.27 -7.73
C LEU A 358 0.73 1.70 -6.27
N LEU A 359 1.88 1.83 -5.61
CA LEU A 359 2.01 2.05 -4.17
C LEU A 359 1.21 3.25 -3.63
N PRO A 360 1.32 4.49 -4.16
CA PRO A 360 0.60 5.63 -3.61
C PRO A 360 -0.92 5.48 -3.75
N HIS A 361 -1.39 4.77 -4.76
CA HIS A 361 -2.82 4.50 -4.98
C HIS A 361 -3.35 3.48 -3.97
N LEU A 362 -2.62 2.40 -3.75
CA LEU A 362 -2.96 1.36 -2.79
C LEU A 362 -2.94 1.92 -1.36
N TRP A 363 -1.91 2.71 -1.01
CA TRP A 363 -1.80 3.40 0.27
C TRP A 363 -3.01 4.29 0.54
N ARG A 364 -3.33 5.22 -0.38
CA ARG A 364 -4.47 6.14 -0.25
C ARG A 364 -5.83 5.45 -0.21
N SER A 365 -5.96 4.27 -0.83
CA SER A 365 -7.21 3.48 -0.76
C SER A 365 -7.44 2.83 0.61
N GLY A 366 -6.41 2.79 1.47
CA GLY A 366 -6.41 2.12 2.76
C GLY A 366 -6.40 0.59 2.66
N VAL A 367 -6.12 0.01 1.48
CA VAL A 367 -6.08 -1.46 1.32
C VAL A 367 -4.88 -2.11 2.01
N LEU A 368 -3.81 -1.32 2.22
CA LEU A 368 -2.57 -1.73 2.87
C LEU A 368 -2.66 -1.73 4.41
N GLN A 369 -3.59 -0.99 5.00
CA GLN A 369 -3.82 -0.92 6.46
C GLN A 369 -3.96 -2.34 7.04
N GLY A 370 -3.12 -2.78 7.98
CA GLY A 370 -3.22 -4.14 8.51
C GLY A 370 -2.64 -5.24 7.61
N ARG A 371 -1.77 -4.89 6.67
CA ARG A 371 -0.99 -5.83 5.86
C ARG A 371 0.49 -5.47 5.96
N ARG A 372 1.32 -6.51 5.90
CA ARG A 372 2.75 -6.40 5.60
C ARG A 372 2.93 -6.17 4.12
N PHE A 373 3.90 -5.37 3.72
CA PHE A 373 4.19 -5.21 2.30
C PHE A 373 5.63 -4.83 1.99
N GLU A 374 6.08 -5.33 0.86
CA GLU A 374 7.38 -5.05 0.25
C GLU A 374 7.17 -4.26 -1.04
N VAL A 375 8.18 -3.47 -1.44
CA VAL A 375 8.09 -2.61 -2.61
C VAL A 375 9.21 -2.91 -3.59
N LEU A 376 8.82 -3.22 -4.83
CA LEU A 376 9.73 -3.31 -5.98
C LEU A 376 9.96 -1.90 -6.52
N LEU A 377 11.15 -1.35 -6.27
CA LEU A 377 11.56 -0.01 -6.67
C LEU A 377 12.19 -0.04 -8.07
N ASP A 378 11.46 0.46 -9.05
CA ASP A 378 11.91 0.59 -10.44
C ASP A 378 12.39 2.01 -10.77
N ARG A 379 12.15 2.99 -9.90
CA ARG A 379 12.45 4.40 -10.15
C ARG A 379 12.79 5.17 -8.88
N LEU A 380 13.34 6.37 -9.07
CA LEU A 380 13.55 7.32 -7.97
C LEU A 380 12.21 7.69 -7.31
N PRO A 381 12.17 7.94 -5.98
CA PRO A 381 10.99 8.45 -5.31
C PRO A 381 10.51 9.75 -5.97
N MET A 382 9.20 9.97 -6.04
CA MET A 382 8.62 11.12 -6.77
C MET A 382 9.20 12.46 -6.31
N HIS A 383 9.39 12.66 -5.00
CA HIS A 383 9.95 13.91 -4.48
C HIS A 383 11.41 14.13 -4.93
N VAL A 384 12.22 13.07 -4.94
CA VAL A 384 13.61 13.10 -5.41
C VAL A 384 13.64 13.39 -6.91
N LEU A 385 12.87 12.65 -7.69
CA LEU A 385 12.79 12.81 -9.14
C LEU A 385 12.37 14.23 -9.52
N GLN A 386 11.35 14.77 -8.85
CA GLN A 386 10.91 16.16 -9.09
C GLN A 386 11.99 17.17 -8.75
N ALA A 387 12.65 17.05 -7.59
CA ALA A 387 13.72 17.95 -7.19
C ALA A 387 14.91 17.92 -8.19
N MET A 388 15.27 16.74 -8.69
CA MET A 388 16.31 16.61 -9.73
C MET A 388 15.90 17.27 -11.05
N LEU A 389 14.65 17.08 -11.48
CA LEU A 389 14.14 17.71 -12.69
C LEU A 389 13.96 19.22 -12.54
N ASP A 390 13.59 19.72 -11.36
CA ASP A 390 13.53 21.16 -11.05
C ASP A 390 14.93 21.79 -11.13
N ALA A 391 15.94 21.14 -10.54
CA ALA A 391 17.33 21.60 -10.61
C ALA A 391 17.89 21.56 -12.05
N ALA A 392 17.53 20.56 -12.84
CA ALA A 392 17.87 20.49 -14.26
C ALA A 392 17.17 21.59 -15.07
N HIS A 393 15.88 21.80 -14.83
CA HIS A 393 15.11 22.84 -15.52
C HIS A 393 15.61 24.26 -15.19
N ALA A 394 16.10 24.49 -13.97
CA ALA A 394 16.72 25.77 -13.62
C ALA A 394 17.99 26.07 -14.44
N ARG A 395 18.70 25.03 -14.91
CA ARG A 395 19.89 25.14 -15.77
C ARG A 395 19.55 25.20 -17.26
N HIS A 396 18.47 24.53 -17.66
CA HIS A 396 17.95 24.51 -19.02
C HIS A 396 16.47 24.95 -19.04
N PRO A 397 16.17 26.24 -18.77
CA PRO A 397 14.79 26.74 -18.72
C PRO A 397 14.07 26.67 -20.07
N GLU A 398 14.82 26.58 -21.16
CA GLU A 398 14.32 26.40 -22.52
C GLU A 398 13.80 24.98 -22.80
N SER A 399 14.20 23.98 -22.01
CA SER A 399 13.86 22.59 -22.27
C SER A 399 12.35 22.32 -22.14
N PRO A 400 11.69 21.84 -23.21
CA PRO A 400 10.28 21.46 -23.15
C PRO A 400 10.03 20.14 -22.37
N THR A 401 11.08 19.36 -22.09
CA THR A 401 10.93 18.01 -21.49
C THR A 401 11.29 17.91 -20.00
N LEU A 402 11.97 18.91 -19.41
CA LEU A 402 12.32 18.88 -17.98
C LEU A 402 11.16 19.30 -17.05
N GLY A 403 10.23 20.10 -17.57
CA GLY A 403 9.01 20.52 -16.84
C GLY A 403 7.85 19.52 -16.92
N ASP A 404 7.96 18.42 -17.70
CA ASP A 404 6.82 17.57 -18.08
C ASP A 404 6.28 16.67 -16.96
N PHE A 405 7.10 16.39 -15.94
CA PHE A 405 6.81 15.42 -14.89
C PHE A 405 6.70 16.08 -13.52
N ARG A 406 5.48 16.40 -13.09
CA ARG A 406 5.18 16.82 -11.71
C ARG A 406 3.95 16.07 -11.21
N ALA A 407 4.14 15.22 -10.21
CA ALA A 407 3.05 14.55 -9.52
C ALA A 407 2.43 15.52 -8.49
N PRO A 408 1.10 15.48 -8.29
CA PRO A 408 0.47 16.28 -7.24
C PRO A 408 1.00 15.90 -5.85
N GLU A 409 1.14 16.88 -4.96
CA GLU A 409 1.69 16.71 -3.60
C GLU A 409 1.04 15.57 -2.81
N LEU A 410 -0.27 15.35 -2.99
CA LEU A 410 -0.99 14.25 -2.34
C LEU A 410 -0.47 12.85 -2.73
N PHE A 411 0.08 12.68 -3.93
CA PHE A 411 0.68 11.43 -4.37
C PHE A 411 2.13 11.31 -3.91
N VAL A 412 2.87 12.42 -3.92
CA VAL A 412 4.24 12.49 -3.41
C VAL A 412 4.28 12.13 -1.91
N ALA A 413 3.42 12.75 -1.12
CA ALA A 413 3.27 12.45 0.30
C ALA A 413 2.82 10.99 0.54
N ALA A 414 1.91 10.47 -0.29
CA ALA A 414 1.44 9.10 -0.18
C ALA A 414 2.53 8.07 -0.51
N GLU A 415 3.31 8.29 -1.57
CA GLU A 415 4.43 7.40 -1.93
C GLU A 415 5.49 7.44 -0.83
N THR A 416 5.86 8.63 -0.36
CA THR A 416 6.87 8.81 0.71
C THR A 416 6.46 8.10 2.00
N ALA A 417 5.20 8.29 2.45
CA ALA A 417 4.70 7.62 3.64
C ALA A 417 4.62 6.10 3.47
N ALA A 418 4.22 5.61 2.30
CA ALA A 418 4.12 4.19 2.01
C ALA A 418 5.49 3.51 1.94
N LEU A 419 6.49 4.16 1.32
CA LEU A 419 7.87 3.68 1.29
C LEU A 419 8.49 3.63 2.69
N ALA A 420 8.21 4.64 3.51
CA ALA A 420 8.66 4.66 4.89
C ALA A 420 8.09 3.47 5.70
N ALA A 421 6.84 3.11 5.44
CA ALA A 421 6.11 2.04 6.12
C ALA A 421 6.33 0.63 5.53
N ALA A 422 7.01 0.50 4.38
CA ALA A 422 7.30 -0.80 3.77
C ALA A 422 8.29 -1.61 4.61
N ASP A 423 8.06 -2.93 4.70
CA ASP A 423 8.94 -3.84 5.45
C ASP A 423 10.28 -4.04 4.75
N ARG A 424 10.25 -4.08 3.42
CA ARG A 424 11.42 -4.32 2.57
C ARG A 424 11.30 -3.48 1.30
N LEU A 425 12.42 -2.90 0.88
CA LEU A 425 12.56 -2.18 -0.38
C LEU A 425 13.53 -2.95 -1.26
N ILE A 426 13.15 -3.24 -2.50
CA ILE A 426 13.93 -4.13 -3.38
C ILE A 426 14.20 -3.42 -4.69
N THR A 427 15.46 -3.35 -5.11
CA THR A 427 15.83 -2.75 -6.39
C THR A 427 17.12 -3.35 -6.93
N PRO A 428 17.29 -3.47 -8.24
CA PRO A 428 18.62 -3.67 -8.82
C PRO A 428 19.39 -2.35 -9.05
N HIS A 429 18.74 -1.19 -8.88
CA HIS A 429 19.24 0.09 -9.31
C HIS A 429 20.01 0.82 -8.19
N ARG A 430 21.35 0.87 -8.30
CA ARG A 430 22.21 1.43 -7.24
C ARG A 430 21.90 2.88 -6.86
N ALA A 431 21.69 3.76 -7.83
CA ALA A 431 21.33 5.14 -7.56
C ALA A 431 19.96 5.29 -6.88
N VAL A 432 19.04 4.33 -7.05
CA VAL A 432 17.78 4.33 -6.30
C VAL A 432 18.03 3.85 -4.87
N ALA A 433 18.87 2.82 -4.70
CA ALA A 433 19.25 2.28 -3.39
C ALA A 433 19.95 3.32 -2.49
N GLU A 434 20.73 4.23 -3.06
CA GLU A 434 21.42 5.31 -2.33
C GLU A 434 20.47 6.24 -1.57
N HIS A 435 19.22 6.38 -2.01
CA HIS A 435 18.19 7.17 -1.30
C HIS A 435 17.60 6.46 -0.08
N PHE A 436 17.97 5.20 0.17
CA PHE A 436 17.42 4.37 1.24
C PHE A 436 18.53 3.58 1.96
N PRO A 437 19.50 4.27 2.59
CA PRO A 437 20.65 3.62 3.21
C PRO A 437 20.22 2.63 4.29
N GLY A 438 20.71 1.39 4.18
CA GLY A 438 20.42 0.31 5.13
C GLY A 438 18.99 -0.24 5.09
N ARG A 439 18.18 0.14 4.09
CA ARG A 439 16.78 -0.31 3.96
C ARG A 439 16.47 -1.08 2.67
N VAL A 440 17.46 -1.21 1.78
CA VAL A 440 17.27 -1.78 0.45
C VAL A 440 18.00 -3.09 0.28
N ASP A 441 17.26 -4.07 -0.22
CA ASP A 441 17.77 -5.31 -0.75
C ASP A 441 18.18 -5.06 -2.21
N LEU A 442 19.48 -4.91 -2.40
CA LEU A 442 20.06 -4.67 -3.71
C LEU A 442 20.15 -5.97 -4.50
N LEU A 443 19.47 -6.04 -5.64
CA LEU A 443 19.55 -7.14 -6.58
C LEU A 443 20.70 -6.92 -7.57
N ASP A 444 21.26 -8.01 -8.10
CA ASP A 444 22.12 -7.93 -9.27
C ASP A 444 21.27 -7.70 -10.54
N TRP A 445 21.83 -6.92 -11.47
CA TRP A 445 21.22 -6.78 -12.79
C TRP A 445 21.24 -8.12 -13.53
N ALA A 446 20.11 -8.52 -14.10
CA ALA A 446 19.99 -9.80 -14.79
C ALA A 446 20.83 -9.79 -16.09
N PRO A 447 21.43 -10.94 -16.49
CA PRO A 447 22.22 -11.03 -17.72
C PRO A 447 21.43 -10.54 -18.94
N ALA A 448 22.04 -9.65 -19.71
CA ALA A 448 21.43 -9.05 -20.89
C ALA A 448 21.92 -9.75 -22.17
N THR A 449 21.04 -9.89 -23.17
CA THR A 449 21.45 -10.37 -24.50
C THR A 449 22.40 -9.35 -25.15
N PRO A 450 23.64 -9.75 -25.50
CA PRO A 450 24.63 -8.83 -26.07
C PRO A 450 24.09 -8.01 -27.24
N LEU A 451 24.49 -6.74 -27.34
CA LEU A 451 24.25 -5.95 -28.55
C LEU A 451 24.93 -6.63 -29.74
N PRO A 452 24.28 -6.66 -30.93
CA PRO A 452 24.87 -7.23 -32.14
C PRO A 452 25.86 -6.24 -32.79
N ALA A 453 26.82 -5.75 -32.02
CA ALA A 453 27.83 -4.78 -32.43
C ALA A 453 29.19 -5.17 -31.84
N ARG A 454 30.28 -4.87 -32.54
CA ARG A 454 31.64 -4.99 -32.02
C ARG A 454 32.20 -3.62 -31.68
N ARG A 455 33.16 -3.55 -30.75
CA ARG A 455 33.91 -2.33 -30.48
C ARG A 455 34.67 -1.88 -31.74
N GLY A 456 34.54 -0.60 -32.09
CA GLY A 456 35.33 0.06 -33.15
C GLY A 456 34.54 1.05 -34.00
N GLY A 457 35.20 1.67 -34.97
CA GLY A 457 34.61 2.67 -35.85
C GLY A 457 34.47 4.04 -35.18
N ARG A 458 33.66 4.93 -35.78
CA ARG A 458 33.43 6.31 -35.32
C ARG A 458 31.96 6.60 -35.04
N VAL A 459 31.22 5.55 -34.71
CA VAL A 459 29.77 5.57 -34.49
C VAL A 459 29.48 5.43 -33.01
N LEU A 460 28.72 6.37 -32.45
CA LEU A 460 28.22 6.33 -31.08
C LEU A 460 26.75 5.93 -31.08
N LEU A 461 26.33 5.16 -30.07
CA LEU A 461 24.91 4.88 -29.82
C LEU A 461 24.44 5.62 -28.57
N PHE A 462 23.55 6.59 -28.73
CA PHE A 462 22.82 7.20 -27.62
C PHE A 462 21.70 6.26 -27.15
N ALA A 463 21.85 5.74 -25.94
CA ALA A 463 20.96 4.72 -25.38
C ALA A 463 19.66 5.33 -24.80
N GLY A 464 18.69 5.63 -25.65
CA GLY A 464 17.35 6.02 -25.23
C GLY A 464 16.72 7.10 -26.10
N PRO A 465 15.64 7.75 -25.61
CA PRO A 465 15.08 8.92 -26.27
C PRO A 465 16.00 10.12 -26.12
N ALA A 466 16.18 10.90 -27.18
CA ALA A 466 17.00 12.10 -27.20
C ALA A 466 16.29 13.29 -26.51
N VAL A 467 16.12 13.21 -25.19
CA VAL A 467 15.49 14.24 -24.36
C VAL A 467 16.42 14.71 -23.23
N ALA A 468 16.21 15.92 -22.71
CA ALA A 468 17.11 16.61 -21.77
C ALA A 468 17.44 15.79 -20.53
N ARG A 469 16.46 15.13 -19.89
CA ARG A 469 16.71 14.25 -18.73
C ARG A 469 17.61 13.04 -19.02
N LYS A 470 17.87 12.72 -20.30
CA LYS A 470 18.82 11.69 -20.75
C LYS A 470 20.22 12.24 -21.07
N GLY A 471 20.43 13.55 -20.89
CA GLY A 471 21.75 14.19 -21.05
C GLY A 471 22.07 14.60 -22.49
N VAL A 472 21.06 14.88 -23.32
CA VAL A 472 21.32 15.28 -24.72
C VAL A 472 22.01 16.63 -24.87
N HIS A 473 21.86 17.56 -23.91
CA HIS A 473 22.58 18.84 -23.92
C HIS A 473 24.08 18.60 -23.78
N ALA A 474 24.50 17.90 -22.73
CA ALA A 474 25.90 17.49 -22.54
C ALA A 474 26.42 16.68 -23.73
N THR A 475 25.62 15.77 -24.28
CA THR A 475 26.01 14.97 -25.44
C THR A 475 26.27 15.84 -26.67
N ARG A 476 25.34 16.74 -27.02
CA ARG A 476 25.48 17.67 -28.16
C ARG A 476 26.76 18.51 -28.02
N ASP A 477 26.99 19.06 -26.84
CA ASP A 477 28.11 19.95 -26.60
C ASP A 477 29.44 19.16 -26.63
N ALA A 478 29.48 17.94 -26.08
CA ALA A 478 30.65 17.07 -26.10
C ALA A 478 31.06 16.62 -27.52
N ILE A 479 30.09 16.30 -28.39
CA ILE A 479 30.37 15.83 -29.75
C ILE A 479 30.59 16.95 -30.76
N THR A 480 30.34 18.21 -30.38
CA THR A 480 30.51 19.33 -31.29
C THR A 480 31.95 19.43 -31.78
N GLY A 481 32.13 19.49 -33.10
CA GLY A 481 33.45 19.54 -33.74
C GLY A 481 34.18 18.19 -33.82
N LEU A 482 33.52 17.07 -33.47
CA LEU A 482 34.06 15.73 -33.70
C LEU A 482 33.51 15.14 -35.02
N ASP A 483 34.38 14.50 -35.79
CA ASP A 483 33.99 13.73 -36.97
C ASP A 483 33.45 12.36 -36.56
N ILE A 484 32.21 12.30 -36.08
CA ILE A 484 31.55 11.09 -35.58
C ILE A 484 30.09 11.05 -36.03
N GLU A 485 29.53 9.83 -36.06
CA GLU A 485 28.09 9.62 -36.28
C GLU A 485 27.40 9.27 -34.95
N LEU A 486 26.32 9.97 -34.61
CA LEU A 486 25.51 9.65 -33.43
C LEU A 486 24.20 8.96 -33.85
N LEU A 487 24.02 7.72 -33.38
CA LEU A 487 22.78 6.96 -33.54
C LEU A 487 21.89 7.13 -32.30
N ILE A 488 20.65 7.56 -32.49
CA ILE A 488 19.65 7.65 -31.41
C ILE A 488 18.79 6.39 -31.39
N GLU A 489 18.80 5.65 -30.27
CA GLU A 489 18.06 4.39 -30.15
C GLU A 489 16.53 4.58 -30.24
N ARG A 490 15.97 5.63 -29.64
CA ARG A 490 14.51 5.84 -29.59
C ARG A 490 14.10 7.22 -30.12
N GLY A 491 13.06 7.25 -30.95
CA GLY A 491 12.69 8.41 -31.77
C GLY A 491 12.00 9.60 -31.09
N ALA A 492 12.13 9.80 -29.78
CA ALA A 492 11.75 11.08 -29.16
C ALA A 492 12.96 12.02 -29.20
N GLU A 493 12.72 13.29 -29.46
CA GLU A 493 13.74 14.34 -29.62
C GLU A 493 13.31 15.56 -28.82
N GLU A 494 14.27 16.28 -28.25
CA GLU A 494 14.04 17.41 -27.35
C GLU A 494 13.20 18.49 -28.01
N GLU A 495 13.60 18.92 -29.20
CA GLU A 495 12.87 19.85 -30.06
C GLU A 495 13.34 19.69 -31.51
N PRO A 496 12.53 20.09 -32.51
CA PRO A 496 12.94 20.05 -33.90
C PRO A 496 14.23 20.88 -34.13
N GLY A 497 15.25 20.26 -34.74
CA GLY A 497 16.52 20.93 -35.06
C GLY A 497 17.51 21.01 -33.90
N PHE A 498 17.26 20.33 -32.78
CA PHE A 498 18.12 20.35 -31.58
C PHE A 498 19.60 20.06 -31.87
N TRP A 499 19.87 19.11 -32.78
CA TRP A 499 21.24 18.65 -33.11
C TRP A 499 21.98 19.55 -34.11
N ARG A 500 21.35 20.60 -34.64
CA ARG A 500 21.96 21.56 -35.59
C ARG A 500 22.62 20.83 -36.79
N ASP A 501 23.90 21.09 -37.04
CA ASP A 501 24.67 20.56 -38.17
C ASP A 501 25.41 19.24 -37.84
N LEU A 502 25.15 18.63 -36.68
CA LEU A 502 25.80 17.39 -36.26
C LEU A 502 25.27 16.19 -37.06
N ASN A 503 26.14 15.21 -37.33
CA ASN A 503 25.76 13.96 -37.99
C ASN A 503 25.01 13.02 -37.03
N VAL A 504 23.71 13.27 -36.87
CA VAL A 504 22.82 12.53 -35.97
C VAL A 504 21.69 11.90 -36.76
N ARG A 505 21.45 10.61 -36.54
CA ARG A 505 20.28 9.93 -37.10
C ARG A 505 19.64 8.95 -36.14
N ARG A 506 18.37 8.63 -36.38
CA ARG A 506 17.64 7.62 -35.62
C ARG A 506 18.03 6.23 -36.11
N LEU A 507 18.23 5.31 -35.17
CA LEU A 507 18.48 3.91 -35.48
C LEU A 507 17.20 3.26 -36.04
N GLY A 508 17.30 2.61 -37.19
CA GLY A 508 16.17 1.89 -37.78
C GLY A 508 15.73 0.70 -36.91
N VAL A 509 14.44 0.37 -36.89
CA VAL A 509 13.88 -0.70 -36.03
C VAL A 509 14.54 -2.07 -36.27
N ALA A 510 14.96 -2.36 -37.50
CA ALA A 510 15.65 -3.60 -37.88
C ALA A 510 17.18 -3.42 -38.03
N GLU A 511 17.67 -2.20 -37.84
CA GLU A 511 19.06 -1.88 -38.06
C GLU A 511 19.94 -2.40 -36.92
N LYS A 512 21.11 -2.95 -37.28
CA LYS A 512 22.11 -3.43 -36.34
C LYS A 512 23.46 -2.83 -36.74
N PRO A 513 23.93 -1.78 -36.04
CA PRO A 513 25.21 -1.17 -36.36
C PRO A 513 26.31 -2.20 -36.09
N PRO A 514 27.12 -2.58 -37.09
CA PRO A 514 28.09 -3.67 -36.93
C PRO A 514 29.26 -3.28 -36.01
N GLN A 515 29.55 -1.99 -35.91
CA GLN A 515 30.61 -1.42 -35.10
C GLN A 515 30.11 -0.19 -34.34
N LEU A 516 30.49 -0.09 -33.07
CA LEU A 516 30.23 1.06 -32.21
C LEU A 516 31.51 1.39 -31.44
N ALA A 517 31.88 2.67 -31.43
CA ALA A 517 32.98 3.16 -30.59
C ALA A 517 32.59 3.09 -29.12
N ALA A 518 31.39 3.57 -28.79
CA ALA A 518 30.80 3.46 -27.47
C ALA A 518 29.26 3.55 -27.50
N VAL A 519 28.65 3.09 -26.42
CA VAL A 519 27.25 3.39 -26.07
C VAL A 519 27.23 4.43 -24.96
N VAL A 520 26.48 5.50 -25.18
CA VAL A 520 26.56 6.74 -24.39
C VAL A 520 25.20 7.05 -23.79
N LEU A 521 25.17 7.33 -22.48
CA LEU A 521 23.98 7.77 -21.75
C LEU A 521 24.35 8.58 -20.51
N PRO A 522 24.71 9.87 -20.67
CA PRO A 522 25.00 10.77 -19.55
C PRO A 522 23.71 11.25 -18.88
N ALA A 523 22.83 10.32 -18.49
CA ALA A 523 21.49 10.63 -18.05
C ALA A 523 21.46 11.38 -16.70
N LEU A 524 20.50 12.28 -16.55
CA LEU A 524 20.11 12.81 -15.24
C LEU A 524 19.18 11.83 -14.53
N VAL A 525 18.32 11.16 -15.31
CA VAL A 525 17.34 10.19 -14.82
C VAL A 525 17.31 8.98 -15.75
N GLU A 526 17.68 7.83 -15.23
CA GLU A 526 17.48 6.52 -15.85
C GLU A 526 16.90 5.55 -14.82
N HIS A 527 16.09 4.61 -15.28
CA HIS A 527 15.36 3.64 -14.47
C HIS A 527 15.61 2.21 -14.98
N HIS A 528 15.83 2.08 -16.29
CA HIS A 528 16.01 0.80 -16.97
C HIS A 528 17.15 0.87 -18.00
N PRO A 529 18.42 0.83 -17.57
CA PRO A 529 19.61 0.95 -18.42
C PRO A 529 19.88 -0.32 -19.27
N ARG A 530 18.85 -0.89 -19.92
CA ARG A 530 18.94 -2.17 -20.65
C ARG A 530 19.97 -2.11 -21.78
N THR A 531 19.97 -1.05 -22.56
CA THR A 531 20.89 -0.90 -23.70
C THR A 531 22.35 -0.84 -23.23
N LEU A 532 22.61 -0.22 -22.09
CA LEU A 532 23.95 -0.19 -21.49
C LEU A 532 24.40 -1.60 -21.06
N LEU A 533 23.52 -2.36 -20.40
CA LEU A 533 23.83 -3.74 -19.99
C LEU A 533 24.08 -4.65 -21.20
N ARG A 534 23.33 -4.46 -22.29
CA ARG A 534 23.55 -5.20 -23.54
C ARG A 534 24.88 -4.82 -24.21
N ALA A 535 25.31 -3.56 -24.09
CA ALA A 535 26.59 -3.09 -24.60
C ALA A 535 27.76 -3.68 -23.80
N LEU A 536 27.66 -3.65 -22.48
CA LEU A 536 28.63 -4.29 -21.58
C LEU A 536 28.75 -5.79 -21.84
N ALA A 537 27.63 -6.48 -22.04
CA ALA A 537 27.61 -7.90 -22.41
C ALA A 537 28.20 -8.17 -23.81
N ALA A 538 28.30 -7.17 -24.67
CA ALA A 538 28.95 -7.24 -25.98
C ALA A 538 30.39 -6.70 -25.98
N GLU A 539 30.92 -6.34 -24.80
CA GLU A 539 32.25 -5.71 -24.64
C GLU A 539 32.41 -4.40 -25.44
N VAL A 540 31.30 -3.72 -25.71
CA VAL A 540 31.29 -2.36 -26.28
C VAL A 540 31.43 -1.37 -25.13
N PRO A 541 32.36 -0.40 -25.19
CA PRO A 541 32.52 0.61 -24.14
C PRO A 541 31.21 1.34 -23.84
N VAL A 542 30.93 1.55 -22.56
CA VAL A 542 29.79 2.32 -22.07
C VAL A 542 30.29 3.55 -21.35
N ILE A 543 29.73 4.71 -21.71
CA ILE A 543 29.97 5.98 -21.02
C ILE A 543 28.62 6.47 -20.49
N ALA A 544 28.47 6.52 -19.17
CA ALA A 544 27.20 6.84 -18.53
C ALA A 544 27.41 7.59 -17.22
N THR A 545 26.33 8.08 -16.62
CA THR A 545 26.37 8.67 -15.27
C THR A 545 26.04 7.64 -14.20
N ALA A 546 26.36 7.95 -12.94
CA ALA A 546 25.92 7.16 -11.79
C ALA A 546 24.38 7.02 -11.72
N ALA A 547 23.63 7.99 -12.29
CA ALA A 547 22.16 7.96 -12.35
C ALA A 547 21.59 6.77 -13.16
N CYS A 548 22.42 6.04 -13.91
CA CYS A 548 22.04 4.78 -14.54
C CYS A 548 22.02 3.58 -13.58
N GLY A 549 22.51 3.72 -12.34
CA GLY A 549 22.40 2.69 -11.30
C GLY A 549 23.17 1.40 -11.56
N LEU A 550 24.16 1.43 -12.44
CA LEU A 550 25.02 0.29 -12.74
C LEU A 550 26.14 0.17 -11.70
N PRO A 551 26.59 -1.04 -11.32
CA PRO A 551 27.82 -1.23 -10.57
C PRO A 551 29.02 -0.75 -11.38
N VAL A 552 30.03 -0.21 -10.69
CA VAL A 552 31.35 0.02 -11.29
C VAL A 552 31.93 -1.32 -11.73
N GLN A 553 32.25 -1.43 -13.02
CA GLN A 553 32.71 -2.66 -13.64
C GLN A 553 33.50 -2.39 -14.93
N PRO A 554 34.28 -3.37 -15.44
CA PRO A 554 35.02 -3.21 -16.69
C PRO A 554 34.11 -2.82 -17.86
N GLY A 555 34.61 -1.93 -18.73
CA GLY A 555 33.88 -1.42 -19.88
C GLY A 555 32.87 -0.30 -19.57
N LEU A 556 32.65 0.04 -18.29
CA LEU A 556 31.84 1.18 -17.88
C LEU A 556 32.74 2.35 -17.43
N THR A 557 32.60 3.49 -18.08
CA THR A 557 33.17 4.78 -17.69
C THR A 557 32.06 5.64 -17.10
N LEU A 558 32.21 6.05 -15.85
CA LEU A 558 31.28 6.97 -15.20
C LEU A 558 31.74 8.42 -15.40
N VAL A 559 30.82 9.27 -15.82
CA VAL A 559 31.00 10.73 -15.94
C VAL A 559 29.98 11.45 -15.06
N GLU A 560 30.29 12.69 -14.70
CA GLU A 560 29.42 13.58 -13.95
C GLU A 560 28.23 14.02 -14.81
N PRO A 561 27.03 14.14 -14.21
CA PRO A 561 25.86 14.61 -14.93
C PRO A 561 26.04 16.04 -15.41
N ASP A 562 25.68 16.31 -16.67
CA ASP A 562 25.81 17.60 -17.34
C ASP A 562 27.22 18.22 -17.38
N ASP A 563 28.26 17.37 -17.40
CA ASP A 563 29.65 17.79 -17.67
C ASP A 563 30.06 17.40 -19.11
N PRO A 564 29.94 18.33 -20.08
CA PRO A 564 30.28 18.04 -21.48
C PRO A 564 31.78 17.84 -21.70
N ASP A 565 32.65 18.45 -20.89
CA ASP A 565 34.10 18.35 -21.06
C ASP A 565 34.61 16.98 -20.61
N GLN A 566 34.14 16.50 -19.46
CA GLN A 566 34.44 15.15 -18.99
C GLN A 566 33.85 14.09 -19.93
N LEU A 567 32.62 14.30 -20.40
CA LEU A 567 32.01 13.42 -21.40
C LEU A 567 32.86 13.38 -22.68
N ARG A 568 33.31 14.53 -23.17
CA ARG A 568 34.16 14.63 -24.37
C ARG A 568 35.47 13.89 -24.19
N ALA A 569 36.14 14.02 -23.04
CA ALA A 569 37.35 13.27 -22.74
C ALA A 569 37.11 11.76 -22.81
N ALA A 570 36.05 11.27 -22.16
CA ALA A 570 35.69 9.84 -22.18
C ALA A 570 35.33 9.34 -23.59
N LEU A 571 34.68 10.18 -24.41
CA LEU A 571 34.38 9.84 -25.81
C LEU A 571 35.65 9.71 -26.65
N LEU A 572 36.61 10.62 -26.49
CA LEU A 572 37.88 10.58 -27.20
C LEU A 572 38.72 9.35 -26.82
N ASP A 573 38.66 8.89 -25.57
CA ASP A 573 39.33 7.67 -25.14
C ASP A 573 38.69 6.39 -25.72
N ALA A 574 37.41 6.45 -26.11
CA ALA A 574 36.67 5.32 -26.67
C ALA A 574 36.77 5.20 -28.20
N LEU A 575 37.01 6.33 -28.89
CA LEU A 575 37.23 6.43 -30.34
C LEU A 575 38.62 5.92 -30.72
#